data_AF-A0A7H9ST27-F1
#
_entry.id   AF-A0A7H9ST27-F1
#
_cell.length_a   1.000
_cell.length_b   1.000
_cell.length_c   1.000
_cell.angle_alpha   90.00
_cell.angle_beta   90.00
_cell.angle_gamma   90.00
#
_symmetry.space_group_name_H-M   'P 1'
#
loop_
_entity.id
_entity.type
_entity.pdbx_description
1 polymer ?
#
loop_
_entity_poly.entity_id
_entity_poly.type
_entity_poly.pdbx_seq_one_letter_code
_entity_poly.pdbx_strand_id
1 'polypeptide(L)'
;QENGDEYAKSVLADTTSLARKISIFNLMVAVVDVFFAIGCPIFQKKRQHPFALGIPGVDVIRSPVFEILYLLELPTPFTVSSMYMPYVSLFSSLAMFGKAMLQILQNNLRKLCDNMQETSE
;
A
#
# COMPACT_ATOMS: atom_id res chain seq x y z
N GLN A 1 23.22 -0.67 -31.88
CA GLN A 1 22.48 0.34 -31.10
C GLN A 1 21.29 -0.24 -30.30
N GLU A 2 21.15 -1.58 -30.16
CA GLU A 2 20.03 -2.24 -29.44
C GLU A 2 20.17 -2.33 -27.91
N ASN A 3 21.37 -2.22 -27.36
CA ASN A 3 21.65 -2.59 -25.95
C ASN A 3 21.10 -1.59 -24.89
N GLY A 4 20.65 -0.40 -25.29
CA GLY A 4 20.03 0.57 -24.39
C GLY A 4 18.54 0.26 -24.12
N ASP A 5 17.83 -0.12 -25.17
CA ASP A 5 16.39 -0.38 -25.14
C ASP A 5 16.08 -1.71 -24.43
N GLU A 6 16.90 -2.74 -24.65
CA GLU A 6 16.77 -4.03 -23.94
C GLU A 6 16.99 -3.91 -22.43
N TYR A 7 17.97 -3.10 -21.99
CA TYR A 7 18.19 -2.82 -20.57
C TYR A 7 17.00 -2.06 -19.94
N ALA A 8 16.45 -1.07 -20.66
CA ALA A 8 15.29 -0.33 -20.18
C ALA A 8 14.07 -1.26 -20.03
N LYS A 9 13.82 -2.11 -21.03
CA LYS A 9 12.75 -3.12 -21.00
C LYS A 9 12.91 -4.10 -19.85
N SER A 10 14.11 -4.61 -19.59
CA SER A 10 14.35 -5.56 -18.49
C SER A 10 14.10 -4.91 -17.13
N VAL A 11 14.60 -3.70 -16.91
CA VAL A 11 14.42 -2.96 -15.65
C VAL A 11 12.93 -2.62 -15.43
N LEU A 12 12.22 -2.22 -16.47
CA LEU A 12 10.77 -1.95 -16.41
C LEU A 12 9.99 -3.23 -16.08
N ALA A 13 10.27 -4.34 -16.76
CA ALA A 13 9.59 -5.62 -16.54
C ALA A 13 9.79 -6.13 -15.09
N ASP A 14 11.01 -6.07 -14.57
CA ASP A 14 11.33 -6.46 -13.20
C ASP A 14 10.61 -5.56 -12.19
N THR A 15 10.60 -4.26 -12.44
CA THR A 15 9.94 -3.27 -11.58
C THR A 15 8.42 -3.48 -11.57
N THR A 16 7.80 -3.76 -12.71
CA THR A 16 6.36 -4.05 -12.78
C THR A 16 6.01 -5.34 -12.04
N SER A 17 6.81 -6.39 -12.19
CA SER A 17 6.63 -7.65 -11.45
C SER A 17 6.74 -7.45 -9.94
N LEU A 18 7.72 -6.66 -9.50
CA LEU A 18 7.93 -6.34 -8.10
C LEU A 18 6.81 -5.46 -7.53
N ALA A 19 6.38 -4.44 -8.26
CA ALA A 19 5.25 -3.59 -7.88
C ALA A 19 3.95 -4.41 -7.73
N ARG A 20 3.71 -5.35 -8.64
CA ARG A 20 2.57 -6.28 -8.54
C ARG A 20 2.65 -7.15 -7.29
N LYS A 21 3.83 -7.72 -6.98
CA LYS A 21 4.03 -8.52 -5.75
C LYS A 21 3.78 -7.70 -4.49
N ILE A 22 4.26 -6.46 -4.45
CA ILE A 22 4.06 -5.56 -3.31
C ILE A 22 2.60 -5.17 -3.15
N SER A 23 1.90 -4.88 -4.26
CA SER A 23 0.45 -4.60 -4.21
C SER A 23 -0.35 -5.79 -3.66
N ILE A 24 -0.02 -7.03 -4.09
CA ILE A 24 -0.64 -8.25 -3.56
C ILE A 24 -0.34 -8.41 -2.06
N PHE A 25 0.92 -8.21 -1.66
CA PHE A 25 1.30 -8.28 -0.25
C PHE A 25 0.56 -7.23 0.59
N ASN A 26 0.46 -6.00 0.09
CA ASN A 26 -0.28 -4.91 0.71
C ASN A 26 -1.75 -5.36 0.91
N LEU A 27 -2.40 -5.88 -0.12
CA LEU A 27 -3.78 -6.38 0.00
C LEU A 27 -3.92 -7.48 1.08
N MET A 28 -2.98 -8.42 1.16
CA MET A 28 -2.99 -9.47 2.18
C MET A 28 -2.90 -8.90 3.60
N VAL A 29 -2.01 -7.91 3.80
CA VAL A 29 -1.89 -7.21 5.09
C VAL A 29 -3.18 -6.48 5.45
N ALA A 30 -3.83 -5.82 4.49
CA ALA A 30 -5.13 -5.15 4.69
C ALA A 30 -6.23 -6.14 5.12
N VAL A 31 -6.28 -7.32 4.50
CA VAL A 31 -7.25 -8.36 4.87
C VAL A 31 -7.01 -8.84 6.30
N VAL A 32 -5.75 -9.12 6.65
CA VAL A 32 -5.38 -9.52 8.03
C VAL A 32 -5.73 -8.43 9.04
N ASP A 33 -5.47 -7.16 8.72
CA ASP A 33 -5.79 -6.01 9.55
C ASP A 33 -7.30 -5.91 9.84
N VAL A 34 -8.16 -6.10 8.82
CA VAL A 34 -9.61 -6.13 8.98
C VAL A 34 -10.06 -7.28 9.89
N PHE A 35 -9.52 -8.49 9.69
CA PHE A 35 -9.82 -9.62 10.57
C PHE A 35 -9.39 -9.37 12.01
N PHE A 36 -8.23 -8.73 12.20
CA PHE A 36 -7.72 -8.39 13.52
C PHE A 36 -8.57 -7.30 14.18
N ALA A 37 -8.97 -6.27 13.44
CA ALA A 37 -9.84 -5.19 13.92
C ALA A 37 -11.22 -5.69 14.38
N ILE A 38 -11.79 -6.69 13.69
CA ILE A 38 -13.07 -7.30 14.06
C ILE A 38 -12.89 -8.36 15.16
N GLY A 39 -11.81 -9.14 15.11
CA GLY A 39 -11.56 -10.25 16.03
C GLY A 39 -11.06 -9.82 17.40
N CYS A 40 -10.15 -8.84 17.49
CA CYS A 40 -9.58 -8.40 18.76
C CYS A 40 -10.59 -7.93 19.80
N PRO A 41 -11.61 -7.12 19.44
CA PRO A 41 -12.64 -6.71 20.40
C PRO A 41 -13.40 -7.89 21.03
N ILE A 42 -13.57 -9.00 20.30
CA ILE A 42 -14.26 -10.21 20.79
C ILE A 42 -13.47 -10.87 21.94
N PHE A 43 -12.14 -10.81 21.89
CA PHE A 43 -11.28 -11.38 22.93
C PHE A 43 -11.07 -10.44 24.13
N GLN A 44 -11.45 -9.17 24.00
CA GLN A 44 -11.33 -8.21 25.10
C GLN A 44 -12.54 -8.31 26.03
N LYS A 45 -12.28 -8.50 27.33
CA LYS A 45 -13.33 -8.54 28.37
C LYS A 45 -13.98 -7.17 28.65
N LYS A 46 -13.54 -6.11 27.97
CA LYS A 46 -14.06 -4.75 28.14
C LYS A 46 -15.01 -4.42 27.00
N ARG A 47 -16.23 -3.98 27.33
CA ARG A 47 -17.15 -3.41 26.33
C ARG A 47 -16.61 -2.05 25.90
N GLN A 48 -15.99 -2.02 24.73
CA GLN A 48 -15.48 -0.82 24.12
C GLN A 48 -15.78 -0.86 22.62
N HIS A 49 -16.24 0.26 22.08
CA HIS A 49 -16.44 0.42 20.65
C HIS A 49 -15.09 0.45 19.93
N PRO A 50 -14.92 -0.29 18.82
CA PRO A 50 -13.66 -0.34 18.09
C PRO A 50 -13.21 1.03 17.56
N PHE A 51 -14.12 1.95 17.28
CA PHE A 51 -13.80 3.29 16.75
C PHE A 51 -13.99 4.44 17.75
N ALA A 52 -14.02 4.16 19.06
CA ALA A 52 -14.12 5.17 20.11
C ALA A 52 -15.26 6.19 19.88
N LEU A 53 -16.46 5.68 19.56
CA LEU A 53 -17.64 6.51 19.33
C LEU A 53 -18.09 7.21 20.63
N GLY A 54 -18.11 8.54 20.60
CA GLY A 54 -18.59 9.39 21.69
C GLY A 54 -19.78 10.23 21.25
N ILE A 55 -21.00 9.73 21.47
CA ILE A 55 -22.22 10.49 21.20
C ILE A 55 -22.56 11.32 22.44
N PRO A 56 -22.63 12.66 22.35
CA PRO A 56 -22.96 13.49 23.49
C PRO A 56 -24.37 13.17 24.00
N GLY A 57 -24.49 12.90 25.31
CA GLY A 57 -25.78 12.61 25.97
C GLY A 57 -26.28 11.16 25.86
N VAL A 58 -25.52 10.25 25.23
CA VAL A 58 -25.87 8.83 25.11
C VAL A 58 -24.81 7.96 25.79
N ASP A 59 -25.25 7.07 26.67
CA ASP A 59 -24.38 6.03 27.23
C ASP A 59 -24.18 4.92 26.19
N VAL A 60 -23.12 5.05 25.41
CA VAL A 60 -22.75 4.14 24.31
C VAL A 60 -22.33 2.75 24.81
N ILE A 61 -22.06 2.56 26.10
CA ILE A 61 -21.62 1.28 26.69
C ILE A 61 -22.83 0.49 27.25
N ARG A 62 -23.97 1.16 27.42
CA ARG A 62 -25.22 0.56 27.91
C ARG A 62 -25.90 -0.28 26.83
N SER A 63 -26.35 -1.49 27.19
CA SER A 63 -27.21 -2.31 26.32
C SER A 63 -28.63 -1.74 26.28
N PRO A 64 -29.33 -1.71 25.13
CA PRO A 64 -28.97 -2.32 23.83
C PRO A 64 -28.20 -1.39 22.87
N VAL A 65 -27.97 -0.13 23.25
CA VAL A 65 -27.31 0.88 22.40
C VAL A 65 -25.93 0.43 21.94
N PHE A 66 -25.17 -0.21 22.85
CA PHE A 66 -23.87 -0.80 22.54
C PHE A 66 -23.93 -1.78 21.36
N GLU A 67 -24.88 -2.72 21.34
CA GLU A 67 -24.95 -3.77 20.32
C GLU A 67 -25.32 -3.20 18.95
N ILE A 68 -26.22 -2.22 18.92
CA ILE A 68 -26.64 -1.54 17.68
C ILE A 68 -25.48 -0.76 17.07
N LEU A 69 -24.77 0.04 17.88
CA LEU A 69 -23.62 0.81 17.42
C LEU A 69 -22.48 -0.10 16.99
N TYR A 70 -22.23 -1.20 17.72
CA TYR A 70 -21.21 -2.17 17.36
C TYR A 70 -21.49 -2.84 16.01
N LEU A 71 -22.75 -3.21 15.73
CA LEU A 71 -23.16 -3.74 14.43
C LEU A 71 -23.02 -2.70 13.31
N LEU A 72 -23.30 -1.43 13.60
CA LEU A 72 -23.14 -0.34 12.65
C LEU A 72 -21.66 -0.06 12.33
N GLU A 73 -20.75 -0.33 13.27
CA GLU A 73 -19.30 -0.15 13.11
C GLU A 73 -18.61 -1.30 12.35
N LEU A 74 -19.23 -2.48 12.24
CA LEU A 74 -18.63 -3.65 11.56
C LEU A 74 -18.16 -3.40 10.11
N PRO A 75 -18.87 -2.62 9.28
CA PRO A 75 -18.42 -2.30 7.92
C PRO A 75 -17.29 -1.26 7.86
N THR A 76 -17.00 -0.55 8.95
CA THR A 76 -16.04 0.55 8.98
C THR A 76 -14.60 0.11 8.67
N PRO A 77 -14.04 -0.96 9.28
CA PRO A 77 -12.70 -1.43 8.92
C PRO A 77 -12.58 -1.80 7.45
N PHE A 78 -13.63 -2.40 6.87
CA PHE A 78 -13.67 -2.75 5.45
C PHE A 78 -13.68 -1.50 4.56
N THR A 79 -14.49 -0.50 4.90
CA THR A 79 -14.56 0.78 4.16
C THR A 79 -13.23 1.52 4.22
N VAL A 80 -12.63 1.64 5.41
CA VAL A 80 -11.35 2.34 5.61
C VAL A 80 -10.23 1.63 4.85
N SER A 81 -10.12 0.30 4.99
CA SER A 81 -9.09 -0.49 4.33
C SER A 81 -9.25 -0.48 2.80
N SER A 82 -10.46 -0.62 2.29
CA SER A 82 -10.73 -0.56 0.83
C SER A 82 -10.48 0.81 0.20
N MET A 83 -10.62 1.90 0.95
CA MET A 83 -10.27 3.25 0.46
C MET A 83 -8.77 3.53 0.51
N TYR A 84 -8.11 3.16 1.62
CA TYR A 84 -6.70 3.51 1.84
C TYR A 84 -5.74 2.61 1.06
N MET A 85 -6.02 1.31 0.95
CA MET A 85 -5.05 0.36 0.36
C MET A 85 -4.76 0.57 -1.13
N PRO A 86 -5.75 0.88 -1.98
CA PRO A 86 -5.48 1.23 -3.38
C PRO A 86 -4.58 2.46 -3.52
N TYR A 87 -4.75 3.46 -2.65
CA TYR A 87 -3.92 4.66 -2.65
C TYR A 87 -2.46 4.34 -2.31
N VAL A 88 -2.23 3.54 -1.27
CA VAL A 88 -0.87 3.10 -0.89
C VAL A 88 -0.22 2.29 -2.00
N SER A 89 -0.95 1.35 -2.61
CA SER A 89 -0.44 0.52 -3.70
C SER A 89 -0.11 1.35 -4.95
N LEU A 90 -0.93 2.36 -5.27
CA LEU A 90 -0.67 3.28 -6.37
C LEU A 90 0.56 4.14 -6.13
N PHE A 91 0.66 4.74 -4.94
CA PHE A 91 1.83 5.54 -4.56
C PHE A 91 3.12 4.72 -4.61
N SER A 92 3.09 3.49 -4.08
CA SER A 92 4.21 2.56 -4.12
C SER A 92 4.63 2.23 -5.57
N SER A 93 3.66 1.97 -6.44
CA SER A 93 3.92 1.68 -7.86
C SER A 93 4.56 2.86 -8.58
N LEU A 94 4.09 4.09 -8.34
CA LEU A 94 4.69 5.31 -8.91
C LEU A 94 6.11 5.54 -8.41
N ALA A 95 6.37 5.32 -7.12
CA ALA A 95 7.71 5.44 -6.55
C ALA A 95 8.69 4.43 -7.16
N MET A 96 8.25 3.18 -7.36
CA MET A 96 9.05 2.16 -8.02
C MET A 96 9.32 2.49 -9.48
N PHE A 97 8.32 2.99 -10.20
CA PHE A 97 8.50 3.46 -11.56
C PHE A 97 9.51 4.61 -11.64
N GLY A 98 9.40 5.61 -10.75
CA GLY A 98 10.37 6.70 -10.66
C GLY A 98 11.80 6.20 -10.41
N LYS A 99 11.96 5.23 -9.51
CA LYS A 99 13.25 4.57 -9.25
C LYS A 99 13.80 3.89 -10.52
N ALA A 100 12.97 3.13 -11.24
CA ALA A 100 13.38 2.47 -12.48
C ALA A 100 13.84 3.48 -13.55
N MET A 101 13.11 4.59 -13.70
CA MET A 101 13.48 5.66 -14.63
C MET A 101 14.84 6.28 -14.29
N LEU A 102 15.12 6.51 -13.01
CA LEU A 102 16.43 7.00 -12.55
C LEU A 102 17.56 6.00 -12.83
N GLN A 103 17.31 4.69 -12.68
CA GLN A 103 18.29 3.65 -13.01
C GLN A 103 18.59 3.60 -14.51
N ILE A 104 17.57 3.77 -15.36
CA ILE A 104 17.74 3.85 -16.81
C ILE A 104 18.53 5.10 -17.20
N LEU A 105 18.18 6.26 -16.62
CA LEU A 105 18.89 7.51 -16.87
C LEU A 105 20.36 7.42 -16.45
N GLN A 106 20.64 6.85 -15.28
CA GLN A 106 22.01 6.64 -14.80
C GLN A 106 22.81 5.75 -15.75
N ASN A 107 22.22 4.67 -16.26
CA ASN A 107 22.87 3.78 -17.23
C ASN A 107 23.17 4.50 -18.55
N ASN A 108 22.22 5.30 -19.04
CA ASN A 108 22.41 6.07 -20.28
C ASN A 108 23.50 7.14 -20.13
N LEU A 109 23.56 7.83 -18.98
CA LEU A 109 24.60 8.82 -18.71
C LEU A 109 26.00 8.19 -18.62
N ARG A 110 26.13 7.00 -18.01
CA ARG A 110 27.40 6.26 -17.97
C ARG A 110 27.88 5.91 -19.37
N LYS A 111 27.01 5.31 -20.19
CA LYS A 111 27.32 4.99 -21.59
C LYS A 111 27.72 6.22 -22.40
N LEU A 112 27.10 7.37 -22.16
CA LEU A 112 27.47 8.62 -22.83
C LEU A 112 28.87 9.10 -22.42
N CYS A 113 29.20 9.06 -21.14
CA CYS A 113 30.56 9.38 -20.65
C CYS A 113 31.61 8.45 -21.25
N ASP A 114 31.36 7.14 -21.23
CA ASP A 114 32.30 6.13 -21.74
C ASP A 114 32.58 6.37 -23.23
N ASN A 115 31.55 6.62 -24.04
CA ASN A 115 31.69 6.93 -25.47
C ASN A 115 32.48 8.23 -25.72
N MET A 116 32.35 9.24 -24.85
CA MET A 116 33.09 10.50 -24.98
C MET A 116 34.59 10.31 -24.68
N GLN A 117 34.95 9.39 -23.77
CA GLN A 117 36.35 9.05 -23.49
C GLN A 117 36.99 8.32 -24.67
N GLU A 118 36.33 7.32 -25.26
CA GLU A 118 36.85 6.59 -26.43
C GLU A 118 37.06 7.48 -27.66
N THR A 119 36.30 8.57 -27.80
CA THR A 119 36.44 9.51 -28.94
C THR A 119 37.61 10.50 -28.76
N SER A 120 38.17 10.58 -27.55
CA SER A 120 39.27 11.50 -27.21
C SER A 120 40.66 10.85 -27.21
N GLU A 121 40.74 9.53 -27.39
CA GLU A 121 41.97 8.75 -27.61
C GLU A 121 42.18 8.45 -29.10
#